data_AF-A0A1U9Z5Y9-F1
#
_entry.id   AF-A0A1U9Z5Y9-F1
#
_cell.length_a   1.000
_cell.length_b   1.000
_cell.length_c   1.000
_cell.angle_alpha   90.00
_cell.angle_beta   90.00
_cell.angle_gamma   90.00
#
_symmetry.space_group_name_H-M   'P 1'
#
loop_
_entity.id
_entity.type
_entity.pdbx_description
1 polymer ?
#
loop_
_entity_poly.entity_id
_entity_poly.type
_entity_poly.pdbx_seq_one_letter_code
_entity_poly.pdbx_strand_id
1 'polypeptide(L)'
;MAAIAAAFALLASVAQAEIDGSGPDAWRVTGVAPNDVLNVRMGPGAGYPVIATFAHDQRELQQITCVPFYTMAHFSAMTEAELDALPPRWCLMRTADLATAGWVAQRYLIVDFDDDILFGNSGAHEEQEEVVDVEKILPAPTTGPQAWSGDDLIEHARALVAALYDYDDHGVGLSHRDPSAPDVFFSTGFRNALRSRPPGADLLIGAQDFQGSVSEPVPDPDQPMFRGMITINVEVENFGKTHTAVFRLRGDATRPDAPLRIFRIEHDGWSYP
;
A
#
# COMPACT_ATOMS: atom_id res chain seq x y z
N MET A 1 10.06 -65.78 -25.47
CA MET A 1 9.88 -64.40 -25.95
C MET A 1 8.67 -63.83 -25.22
N ALA A 2 8.89 -63.03 -24.18
CA ALA A 2 7.82 -62.41 -23.40
C ALA A 2 7.59 -60.98 -23.92
N ALA A 3 6.37 -60.67 -24.32
CA ALA A 3 5.96 -59.34 -24.76
C ALA A 3 5.57 -58.50 -23.54
N ILE A 4 6.27 -57.39 -23.32
CA ILE A 4 5.94 -56.39 -22.30
C ILE A 4 5.01 -55.37 -22.94
N ALA A 5 3.74 -55.35 -22.53
CA ALA A 5 2.80 -54.29 -22.85
C ALA A 5 3.00 -53.14 -21.86
N ALA A 6 3.54 -52.02 -22.33
CA ALA A 6 3.66 -50.79 -21.54
C ALA A 6 2.32 -50.02 -21.59
N ALA A 7 1.66 -49.91 -20.43
CA ALA A 7 0.47 -49.09 -20.27
C ALA A 7 0.85 -47.61 -20.13
N PHE A 8 0.45 -46.78 -21.09
CA PHE A 8 0.50 -45.32 -20.98
C PHE A 8 -0.74 -44.85 -20.19
N ALA A 9 -0.58 -44.55 -18.91
CA ALA A 9 -1.59 -43.84 -18.14
C ALA A 9 -1.50 -42.34 -18.50
N LEU A 10 -2.44 -41.84 -19.29
CA LEU A 10 -2.68 -40.40 -19.43
C LEU A 10 -3.27 -39.88 -18.11
N LEU A 11 -2.44 -39.21 -17.32
CA LEU A 11 -2.91 -38.36 -16.24
C LEU A 11 -3.49 -37.10 -16.87
N ALA A 12 -4.82 -37.03 -16.94
CA ALA A 12 -5.51 -35.79 -17.25
C ALA A 12 -5.35 -34.86 -16.04
N SER A 13 -4.48 -33.86 -16.17
CA SER A 13 -4.40 -32.74 -15.24
C SER A 13 -5.74 -32.00 -15.29
N VAL A 14 -6.56 -32.17 -14.25
CA VAL A 14 -7.65 -31.24 -13.97
C VAL A 14 -6.99 -29.91 -13.63
N ALA A 15 -6.90 -29.02 -14.62
CA ALA A 15 -6.60 -27.62 -14.41
C ALA A 15 -7.72 -27.06 -13.53
N GLN A 16 -7.41 -26.77 -12.26
CA GLN A 16 -8.26 -25.92 -11.45
C GLN A 16 -8.12 -24.50 -12.01
N ALA A 17 -9.15 -24.04 -12.72
CA ALA A 17 -9.34 -22.63 -12.94
C ALA A 17 -9.81 -22.04 -11.61
N GLU A 18 -8.88 -21.46 -10.84
CA GLU A 18 -9.25 -20.52 -9.79
C GLU A 18 -9.78 -19.27 -10.48
N ILE A 19 -11.03 -18.92 -10.17
CA ILE A 19 -11.67 -17.72 -10.67
C ILE A 19 -10.96 -16.52 -10.04
N ASP A 20 -10.13 -15.88 -10.85
CA ASP A 20 -9.52 -14.57 -10.62
C ASP A 20 -10.58 -13.53 -10.22
N GLY A 21 -10.40 -12.95 -9.03
CA GLY A 21 -11.25 -11.90 -8.50
C GLY A 21 -11.07 -11.59 -7.01
N SER A 22 -9.91 -11.87 -6.40
CA SER A 22 -9.68 -11.61 -4.97
C SER A 22 -9.05 -10.23 -4.77
N GLY A 23 -9.91 -9.22 -4.58
CA GLY A 23 -9.63 -8.25 -3.53
C GLY A 23 -9.54 -8.99 -2.17
N PRO A 24 -9.10 -8.34 -1.09
CA PRO A 24 -8.86 -9.01 0.19
C PRO A 24 -10.01 -9.95 0.56
N ASP A 25 -9.69 -11.18 0.93
CA ASP A 25 -10.67 -12.26 1.11
C ASP A 25 -11.58 -12.07 2.34
N ALA A 26 -11.35 -11.01 3.12
CA ALA A 26 -12.17 -10.62 4.26
C ALA A 26 -12.47 -9.11 4.24
N TRP A 27 -13.76 -8.76 4.31
CA TRP A 27 -14.31 -7.41 4.41
C TRP A 27 -15.19 -7.30 5.65
N ARG A 28 -15.24 -6.10 6.22
CA ARG A 28 -16.10 -5.79 7.35
C ARG A 28 -16.98 -4.57 7.10
N VAL A 29 -18.13 -4.56 7.78
CA VAL A 29 -19.02 -3.40 7.83
C VAL A 29 -18.44 -2.34 8.77
N THR A 30 -18.52 -1.08 8.36
CA THR A 30 -18.12 0.09 9.15
C THR A 30 -19.09 1.25 8.93
N GLY A 31 -19.07 2.25 9.82
CA GLY A 31 -19.90 3.46 9.69
C GLY A 31 -21.40 3.25 9.92
N VAL A 32 -21.78 2.09 10.47
CA VAL A 32 -23.14 1.76 10.94
C VAL A 32 -23.15 1.80 12.46
N ALA A 33 -24.18 2.39 13.06
CA ALA A 33 -24.27 2.51 14.52
C ALA A 33 -24.46 1.11 15.18
N PRO A 34 -23.98 0.88 16.42
CA PRO A 34 -24.10 -0.42 17.10
C PRO A 34 -25.52 -0.96 17.28
N ASN A 35 -26.52 -0.09 17.21
CA ASN A 35 -27.93 -0.43 17.29
C ASN A 35 -28.65 -0.38 15.92
N ASP A 36 -27.89 -0.39 14.83
CA ASP A 36 -28.39 -0.33 13.45
C ASP A 36 -27.79 -1.45 12.59
N VAL A 37 -28.28 -1.59 11.35
CA VAL A 37 -27.86 -2.63 10.41
C VAL A 37 -27.59 -2.07 9.03
N LEU A 38 -26.66 -2.71 8.31
CA LEU A 38 -26.44 -2.42 6.92
C LEU A 38 -27.46 -3.17 6.06
N ASN A 39 -28.31 -2.43 5.36
CA ASN A 39 -29.29 -3.00 4.44
C ASN A 39 -28.62 -3.65 3.21
N VAL A 40 -28.87 -4.94 3.01
CA VAL A 40 -28.42 -5.72 1.85
C VAL A 40 -29.55 -5.79 0.83
N ARG A 41 -29.30 -5.37 -0.40
CA ARG A 41 -30.33 -5.11 -1.42
C ARG A 41 -30.24 -6.05 -2.61
N MET A 42 -31.38 -6.22 -3.29
CA MET A 42 -31.50 -7.02 -4.51
C MET A 42 -30.64 -6.49 -5.68
N GLY A 43 -30.38 -5.19 -5.72
CA GLY A 43 -29.64 -4.54 -6.80
C GLY A 43 -28.83 -3.34 -6.31
N PRO A 44 -27.94 -2.80 -7.17
CA PRO A 44 -27.02 -1.71 -6.84
C PRO A 44 -27.76 -0.37 -6.78
N GLY A 45 -28.38 -0.06 -5.64
CA GLY A 45 -29.09 1.20 -5.45
C GLY A 45 -30.04 1.19 -4.27
N ALA A 46 -30.28 2.37 -3.68
CA ALA A 46 -31.21 2.52 -2.57
C ALA A 46 -32.68 2.28 -2.96
N GLY A 47 -32.99 2.29 -4.26
CA GLY A 47 -34.33 1.99 -4.79
C GLY A 47 -34.67 0.50 -4.88
N TYR A 48 -33.69 -0.41 -4.75
CA TYR A 48 -33.94 -1.84 -4.74
C TYR A 48 -34.46 -2.32 -3.38
N PRO A 49 -35.34 -3.34 -3.33
CA PRO A 49 -35.78 -3.92 -2.08
C PRO A 49 -34.62 -4.42 -1.22
N VAL A 50 -34.76 -4.27 0.10
CA VAL A 50 -33.87 -4.92 1.08
C VAL A 50 -34.26 -6.39 1.15
N ILE A 51 -33.28 -7.28 1.00
CA ILE A 51 -33.46 -8.74 0.98
C ILE A 51 -32.76 -9.43 2.16
N ALA A 52 -31.81 -8.75 2.81
CA ALA A 52 -31.12 -9.20 4.00
C ALA A 52 -30.50 -7.99 4.73
N THR A 53 -29.81 -8.25 5.83
CA THR A 53 -29.07 -7.25 6.60
C THR A 53 -27.74 -7.81 7.06
N PHE A 54 -26.71 -6.97 7.11
CA PHE A 54 -25.48 -7.26 7.85
C PHE A 54 -25.48 -6.50 9.18
N ALA A 55 -24.87 -7.09 10.21
CA ALA A 55 -24.61 -6.40 11.47
C ALA A 55 -23.71 -5.17 11.27
N HIS A 56 -23.76 -4.24 12.21
CA HIS A 56 -23.02 -2.97 12.17
C HIS A 56 -21.49 -3.09 12.00
N ASP A 57 -20.95 -4.24 12.39
CA ASP A 57 -19.54 -4.62 12.40
C ASP A 57 -19.32 -5.99 11.74
N GLN A 58 -20.27 -6.47 10.94
CA GLN A 58 -20.21 -7.79 10.31
C GLN A 58 -18.87 -7.99 9.59
N ARG A 59 -18.17 -9.06 9.95
CA ARG A 59 -16.84 -9.46 9.44
C ARG A 59 -16.91 -10.62 8.46
N GLU A 60 -15.75 -10.98 7.90
CA GLU A 60 -15.57 -12.12 6.98
C GLU A 60 -16.47 -12.07 5.73
N LEU A 61 -16.77 -10.86 5.25
CA LEU A 61 -17.54 -10.67 4.02
C LEU A 61 -16.62 -10.82 2.80
N GLN A 62 -17.12 -11.45 1.75
CA GLN A 62 -16.46 -11.57 0.46
C GLN A 62 -17.01 -10.54 -0.51
N GLN A 63 -16.13 -9.72 -1.10
CA GLN A 63 -16.51 -8.82 -2.18
C GLN A 63 -16.46 -9.57 -3.51
N ILE A 64 -17.62 -9.71 -4.16
CA ILE A 64 -17.71 -10.38 -5.47
C ILE A 64 -17.44 -9.41 -6.61
N THR A 65 -18.06 -8.22 -6.58
CA THR A 65 -17.88 -7.18 -7.59
C THR A 65 -18.45 -5.85 -7.11
N CYS A 66 -18.09 -4.74 -7.75
CA CYS A 66 -18.67 -3.44 -7.49
C CYS A 66 -19.07 -2.71 -8.78
N VAL A 67 -20.11 -1.89 -8.70
CA VAL A 67 -20.63 -1.10 -9.81
C VAL A 67 -20.90 0.36 -9.38
N PRO A 68 -20.85 1.32 -10.32
CA PRO A 68 -20.37 1.14 -11.70
C PRO A 68 -18.87 0.84 -11.77
N PHE A 69 -18.51 0.07 -12.80
CA PHE A 69 -17.12 -0.21 -13.12
C PHE A 69 -16.53 0.97 -13.88
N TYR A 70 -15.39 1.47 -13.40
CA TYR A 70 -14.55 2.41 -14.12
C TYR A 70 -13.18 1.80 -14.29
N THR A 71 -12.60 1.92 -15.48
CA THR A 71 -11.18 1.60 -15.65
C THR A 71 -10.36 2.67 -14.94
N MET A 72 -9.18 2.29 -14.46
CA MET A 72 -8.28 3.25 -13.82
C MET A 72 -7.95 4.42 -14.78
N ALA A 73 -7.67 4.11 -16.05
CA ALA A 73 -7.41 5.13 -17.07
C ALA A 73 -8.58 6.14 -17.25
N HIS A 74 -9.82 5.69 -17.07
CA HIS A 74 -10.99 6.57 -17.15
C HIS A 74 -11.15 7.39 -15.87
N PHE A 75 -11.01 6.77 -14.70
CA PHE A 75 -11.10 7.44 -13.40
C PHE A 75 -10.03 8.52 -13.22
N SER A 76 -8.78 8.22 -13.56
CA SER A 76 -7.64 9.16 -13.42
C SER A 76 -7.65 10.33 -14.40
N ALA A 77 -8.45 10.25 -15.47
CA ALA A 77 -8.62 11.33 -16.44
C ALA A 77 -9.77 12.29 -16.07
N MET A 78 -10.58 11.95 -15.07
CA MET A 78 -11.69 12.79 -14.61
C MET A 78 -11.18 13.99 -13.81
N THR A 79 -11.83 15.12 -14.03
CA THR A 79 -11.73 16.29 -13.19
C THR A 79 -12.40 16.04 -11.83
N GLU A 80 -12.07 16.85 -10.83
CA GLU A 80 -12.71 16.79 -9.51
C GLU A 80 -14.24 16.91 -9.58
N ALA A 81 -14.75 17.80 -10.46
CA ALA A 81 -16.18 17.94 -10.69
C ALA A 81 -16.82 16.69 -11.32
N GLU A 82 -16.08 15.94 -12.14
CA GLU A 82 -16.55 14.68 -12.71
C GLU A 82 -16.50 13.55 -11.67
N LEU A 83 -15.51 13.54 -10.77
CA LEU A 83 -15.42 12.61 -9.65
C LEU A 83 -16.57 12.80 -8.65
N ASP A 84 -16.87 14.06 -8.29
CA ASP A 84 -18.00 14.41 -7.41
C ASP A 84 -19.36 14.07 -8.04
N ALA A 85 -19.44 14.09 -9.36
CA ALA A 85 -20.64 13.72 -10.11
C ALA A 85 -20.82 12.20 -10.27
N LEU A 86 -19.87 11.38 -9.81
CA LEU A 86 -19.98 9.93 -9.94
C LEU A 86 -21.17 9.39 -9.13
N PRO A 87 -21.95 8.45 -9.70
CA PRO A 87 -22.99 7.78 -8.95
C PRO A 87 -22.37 6.98 -7.78
N PRO A 88 -23.11 6.81 -6.67
CA PRO A 88 -22.63 6.02 -5.54
C PRO A 88 -22.20 4.61 -5.95
N ARG A 89 -21.06 4.16 -5.45
CA ARG A 89 -20.56 2.79 -5.67
C ARG A 89 -21.32 1.78 -4.80
N TRP A 90 -21.71 0.67 -5.41
CA TRP A 90 -22.37 -0.46 -4.76
C TRP A 90 -21.56 -1.72 -4.98
N CYS A 91 -21.42 -2.54 -3.94
CA CYS A 91 -20.67 -3.80 -4.00
C CYS A 91 -21.60 -4.98 -3.68
N LEU A 92 -21.48 -6.04 -4.48
CA LEU A 92 -22.10 -7.32 -4.21
C LEU A 92 -21.24 -8.06 -3.19
N MET A 93 -21.78 -8.22 -1.99
CA MET A 93 -21.11 -8.87 -0.87
C MET A 93 -21.80 -10.18 -0.54
N ARG A 94 -21.04 -11.11 0.05
CA ARG A 94 -21.54 -12.41 0.47
C ARG A 94 -20.86 -12.87 1.75
N THR A 95 -21.58 -13.59 2.61
CA THR A 95 -21.00 -14.28 3.78
C THR A 95 -20.20 -15.50 3.36
N ALA A 96 -19.17 -15.88 4.13
CA ALA A 96 -18.34 -17.05 3.83
C ALA A 96 -19.14 -18.36 3.73
N ASP A 97 -20.21 -18.51 4.54
CA ASP A 97 -21.12 -19.65 4.53
C ASP A 97 -22.13 -19.66 3.35
N LEU A 98 -22.06 -18.64 2.49
CA LEU A 98 -22.94 -18.42 1.34
C LEU A 98 -24.42 -18.21 1.70
N ALA A 99 -24.77 -18.07 2.97
CA ALA A 99 -26.15 -17.93 3.41
C ALA A 99 -26.77 -16.58 3.04
N THR A 100 -25.95 -15.52 2.97
CA THR A 100 -26.40 -14.17 2.63
C THR A 100 -25.57 -13.60 1.49
N ALA A 101 -26.23 -13.08 0.46
CA ALA A 101 -25.60 -12.33 -0.63
C ALA A 101 -26.48 -11.16 -1.08
N GLY A 102 -25.88 -10.02 -1.40
CA GLY A 102 -26.57 -8.91 -2.04
C GLY A 102 -25.77 -7.62 -2.05
N TRP A 103 -26.40 -6.57 -2.57
CA TRP A 103 -25.76 -5.29 -2.84
C TRP A 103 -25.81 -4.36 -1.63
N VAL A 104 -24.66 -3.81 -1.27
CA VAL A 104 -24.53 -2.78 -0.22
C VAL A 104 -23.77 -1.57 -0.77
N ALA A 105 -23.93 -0.41 -0.13
CA ALA A 105 -23.18 0.78 -0.51
C ALA A 105 -21.72 0.65 -0.06
N GLN A 106 -20.76 0.89 -0.96
CA GLN A 106 -19.33 0.66 -0.71
C GLN A 106 -18.77 1.48 0.45
N ARG A 107 -19.32 2.67 0.72
CA ARG A 107 -18.91 3.53 1.85
C ARG A 107 -19.03 2.89 3.24
N TYR A 108 -19.77 1.78 3.37
CA TYR A 108 -19.90 1.04 4.62
C TYR A 108 -19.01 -0.21 4.68
N LEU A 109 -18.09 -0.36 3.73
CA LEU A 109 -17.20 -1.51 3.64
C LEU A 109 -15.75 -1.05 3.79
N ILE A 110 -15.02 -1.77 4.62
CA ILE A 110 -13.57 -1.68 4.73
C ILE A 110 -13.00 -3.09 4.73
N VAL A 111 -11.75 -3.23 4.33
CA VAL A 111 -11.02 -4.50 4.38
C VAL A 111 -10.92 -4.95 5.84
N ASP A 112 -11.18 -6.23 6.08
CA ASP A 112 -11.14 -6.86 7.40
C ASP A 112 -9.77 -7.50 7.60
N PHE A 113 -8.84 -6.68 8.07
CA PHE A 113 -7.55 -7.16 8.53
C PHE A 113 -7.72 -7.76 9.93
N ASP A 114 -6.99 -8.84 10.21
CA ASP A 114 -6.96 -9.41 11.55
C ASP A 114 -6.32 -8.40 12.49
N ASP A 115 -7.10 -7.88 13.43
CA ASP A 115 -6.61 -6.96 14.45
C ASP A 115 -5.51 -7.66 15.29
N ASP A 116 -5.44 -9.00 15.35
CA ASP A 116 -4.34 -9.73 16.01
C ASP A 116 -3.03 -9.81 15.18
N ILE A 117 -3.11 -9.60 13.86
CA ILE A 117 -1.92 -9.44 12.99
C ILE A 117 -1.50 -7.97 12.95
N LEU A 118 -2.44 -7.04 13.11
CA LEU A 118 -2.16 -5.59 13.24
C LEU A 118 -1.70 -5.19 14.64
N PHE A 119 -2.14 -5.88 15.69
CA PHE A 119 -1.86 -5.62 17.09
C PHE A 119 -1.48 -6.92 17.80
N GLY A 120 -0.27 -7.42 17.53
CA GLY A 120 0.23 -8.66 18.11
C GLY A 120 0.07 -8.71 19.64
N ASN A 121 -0.72 -9.68 20.11
CA ASN A 121 -0.76 -10.24 21.47
C ASN A 121 -0.45 -9.24 22.61
N SER A 122 -1.49 -8.58 23.12
CA SER A 122 -1.46 -7.84 24.38
C SER A 122 -1.28 -8.78 25.59
N GLY A 123 -0.06 -9.27 25.75
CA GLY A 123 0.42 -10.08 26.86
C GLY A 123 1.43 -9.29 27.70
N ALA A 124 0.93 -8.31 28.44
CA ALA A 124 1.55 -7.72 29.63
C ALA A 124 3.04 -7.34 29.52
N HIS A 125 3.34 -6.22 28.86
CA HIS A 125 4.28 -5.23 29.40
C HIS A 125 3.81 -3.85 28.94
N GLU A 126 3.66 -2.94 29.89
CA GLU A 126 3.35 -1.53 29.67
C GLU A 126 4.47 -0.88 28.85
N GLU A 127 4.38 -0.91 27.53
CA GLU A 127 5.11 0.02 26.67
C GLU A 127 4.09 0.71 25.78
N GLN A 128 4.03 2.03 25.90
CA GLN A 128 3.14 2.89 25.13
C GLN A 128 3.39 2.65 23.65
N GLU A 129 2.32 2.36 22.91
CA GLU A 129 2.31 2.24 21.45
C GLU A 129 2.87 3.56 20.86
N GLU A 130 4.14 3.53 20.45
CA GLU A 130 4.77 4.67 19.79
C GLU A 130 4.31 4.66 18.34
N VAL A 131 3.19 5.34 18.05
CA VAL A 131 2.98 5.95 16.73
C VAL A 131 4.31 6.53 16.31
N VAL A 132 4.87 6.07 15.18
CA VAL A 132 6.17 6.54 14.67
C VAL A 132 6.12 8.06 14.65
N ASP A 133 6.76 8.67 15.64
CA ASP A 133 6.78 10.11 15.81
C ASP A 133 7.77 10.61 14.76
N VAL A 134 7.26 10.86 13.57
CA VAL A 134 8.03 11.26 12.38
C VAL A 134 8.91 12.49 12.69
N GLU A 135 8.55 13.28 13.71
CA GLU A 135 9.33 14.41 14.23
C GLU A 135 10.50 13.96 15.14
N LYS A 136 10.44 12.81 15.81
CA LYS A 136 11.59 12.17 16.50
C LYS A 136 12.61 11.55 15.56
N ILE A 137 12.29 11.39 14.27
CA ILE A 137 13.26 11.04 13.21
C ILE A 137 14.19 12.24 12.90
N LEU A 138 14.11 13.37 13.61
CA LEU A 138 14.97 14.53 13.40
C LEU A 138 15.84 14.91 14.62
N PRO A 139 17.03 15.51 14.39
CA PRO A 139 17.69 15.77 13.11
C PRO A 139 18.86 14.80 12.88
N ALA A 140 19.02 14.26 11.67
CA ALA A 140 20.24 13.58 11.21
C ALA A 140 21.16 14.55 10.46
N PRO A 141 21.88 15.46 11.16
CA PRO A 141 22.76 16.44 10.56
C PRO A 141 23.95 15.75 9.88
N THR A 142 24.25 16.19 8.66
CA THR A 142 25.40 15.69 7.91
C THR A 142 26.60 16.65 7.97
N THR A 143 26.40 17.82 8.57
CA THR A 143 27.42 18.87 8.68
C THR A 143 27.36 19.54 10.06
N GLY A 144 28.46 20.20 10.45
CA GLY A 144 28.55 20.94 11.71
C GLY A 144 29.03 20.11 12.91
N PRO A 145 29.13 20.73 14.10
CA PRO A 145 29.67 20.09 15.30
C PRO A 145 28.87 18.88 15.80
N GLN A 146 27.59 18.79 15.42
CA GLN A 146 26.66 17.74 15.79
C GLN A 146 26.49 16.68 14.70
N ALA A 147 27.31 16.72 13.63
CA ALA A 147 27.22 15.77 12.52
C ALA A 147 27.32 14.33 13.01
N TRP A 148 26.43 13.49 12.49
CA TRP A 148 26.39 12.06 12.82
C TRP A 148 27.52 11.29 12.14
N SER A 149 27.86 10.12 12.68
CA SER A 149 28.84 9.24 12.06
C SER A 149 28.29 8.60 10.77
N GLY A 150 29.19 8.03 9.95
CA GLY A 150 28.78 7.37 8.71
C GLY A 150 27.82 6.21 8.94
N ASP A 151 28.07 5.39 9.96
CA ASP A 151 27.25 4.23 10.29
C ASP A 151 25.88 4.65 10.83
N ASP A 152 25.83 5.67 11.69
CA ASP A 152 24.57 6.24 12.20
C ASP A 152 23.72 6.81 11.05
N LEU A 153 24.36 7.45 10.06
CA LEU A 153 23.67 7.98 8.89
C LEU A 153 23.13 6.86 7.98
N ILE A 154 23.84 5.74 7.85
CA ILE A 154 23.39 4.58 7.05
C ILE A 154 22.18 3.92 7.73
N GLU A 155 22.25 3.67 9.04
CA GLU A 155 21.11 3.11 9.78
C GLU A 155 19.90 4.06 9.76
N HIS A 156 20.16 5.36 9.90
CA HIS A 156 19.12 6.36 9.77
C HIS A 156 18.51 6.41 8.37
N ALA A 157 19.32 6.28 7.31
CA ALA A 157 18.83 6.22 5.94
C ALA A 157 17.90 5.03 5.72
N ARG A 158 18.26 3.85 6.26
CA ARG A 158 17.42 2.66 6.23
C ARG A 158 16.08 2.91 6.91
N ALA A 159 16.12 3.46 8.13
CA ALA A 159 14.92 3.80 8.91
C ALA A 159 14.05 4.86 8.22
N LEU A 160 14.66 5.86 7.58
CA LEU A 160 13.92 6.90 6.85
C LEU A 160 13.18 6.35 5.64
N VAL A 161 13.79 5.41 4.90
CA VAL A 161 13.12 4.73 3.78
C VAL A 161 12.03 3.80 4.30
N ALA A 162 12.26 3.05 5.37
CA ALA A 162 11.22 2.20 5.97
C ALA A 162 10.00 3.03 6.41
N ALA A 163 10.24 4.12 7.15
CA ALA A 163 9.19 5.04 7.57
C ALA A 163 8.46 5.69 6.39
N LEU A 164 9.10 5.86 5.23
CA LEU A 164 8.44 6.36 4.02
C LEU A 164 7.46 5.33 3.45
N TYR A 165 7.82 4.04 3.41
CA TYR A 165 6.91 2.97 3.00
C TYR A 165 5.76 2.81 3.99
N ASP A 166 6.03 2.87 5.29
CA ASP A 166 4.99 2.77 6.33
C ASP A 166 4.03 3.98 6.30
N TYR A 167 4.53 5.17 5.97
CA TYR A 167 3.73 6.38 5.90
C TYR A 167 2.77 6.39 4.70
N ASP A 168 3.14 5.77 3.58
CA ASP A 168 2.34 5.76 2.34
C ASP A 168 1.24 4.70 2.37
N ASP A 169 0.44 4.69 3.45
CA ASP A 169 -0.67 3.77 3.60
C ASP A 169 -1.93 4.30 2.89
N HIS A 170 -2.19 3.71 1.71
CA HIS A 170 -3.39 3.99 0.91
C HIS A 170 -4.71 3.66 1.65
N GLY A 171 -4.70 2.83 2.68
CA GLY A 171 -5.86 2.47 3.50
C GLY A 171 -6.34 3.57 4.44
N VAL A 172 -5.43 4.43 4.90
CA VAL A 172 -5.74 5.64 5.70
C VAL A 172 -5.73 6.93 4.88
N GLY A 173 -5.46 6.84 3.57
CA GLY A 173 -5.40 7.99 2.68
C GLY A 173 -4.21 8.90 2.94
N LEU A 174 -3.22 8.43 3.70
CA LEU A 174 -1.95 9.12 3.84
C LEU A 174 -1.14 8.88 2.58
N SER A 175 -0.61 9.96 2.03
CA SER A 175 0.33 9.85 0.94
C SER A 175 1.51 10.77 1.16
N HIS A 176 2.71 10.27 0.88
CA HIS A 176 3.94 11.06 0.84
C HIS A 176 3.89 12.19 -0.21
N ARG A 177 2.90 12.15 -1.11
CA ARG A 177 2.63 13.15 -2.15
C ARG A 177 1.66 14.24 -1.70
N ASP A 178 0.98 14.07 -0.57
CA ASP A 178 0.07 15.07 -0.03
C ASP A 178 0.88 16.34 0.34
N PRO A 179 0.40 17.55 -0.01
CA PRO A 179 1.04 18.80 0.41
C PRO A 179 1.29 18.91 1.92
N SER A 180 0.46 18.25 2.75
CA SER A 180 0.54 18.18 4.20
C SER A 180 1.50 17.11 4.73
N ALA A 181 2.05 16.25 3.85
CA ALA A 181 2.97 15.21 4.26
C ALA A 181 4.21 15.79 4.97
N PRO A 182 4.68 15.15 6.07
CA PRO A 182 5.82 15.58 6.86
C PRO A 182 7.02 15.98 6.01
N ASP A 183 7.65 17.11 6.36
CA ASP A 183 8.82 17.64 5.64
C ASP A 183 10.14 16.97 6.08
N VAL A 184 10.12 15.64 6.18
CA VAL A 184 11.23 14.85 6.71
C VAL A 184 11.84 13.88 5.70
N PHE A 185 11.07 13.40 4.72
CA PHE A 185 11.53 12.34 3.81
C PHE A 185 12.39 12.90 2.67
N PHE A 186 11.88 13.94 2.01
CA PHE A 186 12.41 14.40 0.72
C PHE A 186 13.20 15.70 0.84
N SER A 187 14.22 15.83 -0.01
CA SER A 187 14.98 17.07 -0.14
C SER A 187 14.11 18.19 -0.70
N THR A 188 14.52 19.44 -0.50
CA THR A 188 13.83 20.61 -1.05
C THR A 188 13.72 20.55 -2.58
N GLY A 189 14.76 20.03 -3.25
CA GLY A 189 14.75 19.80 -4.70
C GLY A 189 13.70 18.79 -5.14
N PHE A 190 13.62 17.65 -4.44
CA PHE A 190 12.66 16.57 -4.71
C PHE A 190 11.22 17.06 -4.55
N ARG A 191 10.91 17.78 -3.45
CA ARG A 191 9.57 18.35 -3.23
C ARG A 191 9.16 19.36 -4.29
N ASN A 192 10.13 20.13 -4.82
CA ASN A 192 9.86 21.06 -5.92
C ASN A 192 9.60 20.32 -7.24
N ALA A 193 10.28 19.19 -7.48
CA ALA A 193 9.99 18.31 -8.61
C ALA A 193 8.58 17.71 -8.49
N LEU A 194 8.22 17.17 -7.32
CA LEU A 194 6.87 16.62 -7.03
C LEU A 194 5.75 17.59 -7.39
N ARG A 195 5.89 18.86 -7.00
CA ARG A 195 4.90 19.91 -7.28
C ARG A 195 4.80 20.32 -8.75
N SER A 196 5.91 20.25 -9.50
CA SER A 196 5.97 20.76 -10.87
C SER A 196 5.76 19.67 -11.93
N ARG A 197 6.05 18.41 -11.60
CA ARG A 197 5.97 17.28 -12.51
C ARG A 197 5.60 16.01 -11.74
N PRO A 198 4.30 15.70 -11.59
CA PRO A 198 3.89 14.46 -10.93
C PRO A 198 4.53 13.24 -11.62
N PRO A 199 5.07 12.27 -10.87
CA PRO A 199 5.57 11.03 -11.44
C PRO A 199 4.44 10.25 -12.13
N GLY A 200 4.75 9.61 -13.26
CA GLY A 200 3.80 8.84 -14.07
C GLY A 200 3.53 7.42 -13.55
N ALA A 201 4.21 7.03 -12.49
CA ALA A 201 4.05 5.79 -11.74
C ALA A 201 4.24 6.11 -10.25
N ASP A 202 3.90 5.17 -9.37
CA ASP A 202 4.21 5.27 -7.96
C ASP A 202 5.73 5.37 -7.72
N LEU A 203 6.13 6.21 -6.76
CA LEU A 203 7.55 6.48 -6.48
C LEU A 203 8.22 5.40 -5.65
N LEU A 204 7.46 4.62 -4.90
CA LEU A 204 7.99 3.60 -4.00
C LEU A 204 7.98 2.24 -4.68
N ILE A 205 6.94 1.95 -5.46
CA ILE A 205 6.77 0.68 -6.16
C ILE A 205 7.34 0.72 -7.57
N GLY A 206 7.36 1.87 -8.23
CA GLY A 206 7.85 1.96 -9.60
C GLY A 206 6.82 1.61 -10.68
N ALA A 207 5.55 1.44 -10.29
CA ALA A 207 4.46 0.96 -11.16
C ALA A 207 3.15 1.73 -10.91
N GLN A 208 2.16 1.56 -11.79
CA GLN A 208 0.83 2.15 -11.61
C GLN A 208 -0.09 1.28 -10.73
N ASP A 209 0.07 -0.04 -10.82
CA ASP A 209 -0.64 -1.03 -10.02
C ASP A 209 0.38 -1.86 -9.25
N PHE A 210 0.00 -2.31 -8.05
CA PHE A 210 0.85 -3.13 -7.20
C PHE A 210 0.12 -4.39 -6.74
N GLN A 211 0.71 -5.53 -7.02
CA GLN A 211 0.33 -6.82 -6.45
C GLN A 211 1.59 -7.61 -6.15
N GLY A 212 1.97 -7.68 -4.89
CA GLY A 212 3.09 -8.47 -4.42
C GLY A 212 3.63 -7.94 -3.11
N SER A 213 4.94 -7.90 -2.97
CA SER A 213 5.61 -7.57 -1.72
C SER A 213 6.75 -6.57 -1.92
N VAL A 214 7.03 -5.84 -0.86
CA VAL A 214 8.18 -4.94 -0.76
C VAL A 214 9.08 -5.51 0.33
N SER A 215 10.37 -5.68 0.05
CA SER A 215 11.32 -6.14 1.06
C SER A 215 11.61 -5.05 2.08
N GLU A 216 12.21 -5.43 3.20
CA GLU A 216 12.83 -4.44 4.07
C GLU A 216 13.91 -3.64 3.29
N PRO A 217 14.03 -2.32 3.52
CA PRO A 217 15.10 -1.54 2.93
C PRO A 217 16.46 -1.99 3.46
N VAL A 218 17.42 -2.17 2.56
CA VAL A 218 18.78 -2.58 2.91
C VAL A 218 19.79 -1.61 2.32
N PRO A 219 20.86 -1.25 3.06
CA PRO A 219 21.96 -0.50 2.47
C PRO A 219 22.60 -1.25 1.31
N ASP A 220 23.12 -0.53 0.32
CA ASP A 220 23.87 -1.14 -0.78
C ASP A 220 25.01 -2.02 -0.20
N PRO A 221 25.12 -3.31 -0.61
CA PRO A 221 26.00 -4.27 0.06
C PRO A 221 27.48 -4.02 -0.22
N ASP A 222 27.81 -3.36 -1.33
CA ASP A 222 29.18 -3.11 -1.75
C ASP A 222 29.64 -1.70 -1.36
N GLN A 223 28.74 -0.72 -1.49
CA GLN A 223 29.02 0.69 -1.27
C GLN A 223 27.80 1.42 -0.66
N PRO A 224 27.48 1.16 0.62
CA PRO A 224 26.33 1.75 1.29
C PRO A 224 26.43 3.27 1.37
N MET A 225 27.67 3.80 1.48
CA MET A 225 27.95 5.22 1.40
C MET A 225 29.15 5.51 0.48
N PHE A 226 28.98 6.48 -0.41
CA PHE A 226 30.06 7.03 -1.25
C PHE A 226 30.02 8.55 -1.27
N ARG A 227 31.08 9.19 -0.76
CA ARG A 227 31.23 10.67 -0.75
C ARG A 227 30.02 11.39 -0.12
N GLY A 228 29.49 10.85 0.98
CA GLY A 228 28.33 11.42 1.69
C GLY A 228 26.97 11.17 1.01
N MET A 229 26.94 10.45 -0.11
CA MET A 229 25.70 9.87 -0.66
C MET A 229 25.51 8.49 -0.05
N ILE A 230 24.30 8.20 0.41
CA ILE A 230 23.90 6.89 0.92
C ILE A 230 22.95 6.24 -0.09
N THR A 231 23.11 4.94 -0.29
CA THR A 231 22.29 4.14 -1.21
C THR A 231 21.55 3.09 -0.43
N ILE A 232 20.23 3.10 -0.51
CA ILE A 232 19.34 2.11 0.08
C ILE A 232 18.59 1.41 -1.07
N ASN A 233 18.61 0.08 -1.07
CA ASN A 233 17.95 -0.76 -2.04
C ASN A 233 16.71 -1.38 -1.38
N VAL A 234 15.64 -1.47 -2.15
CA VAL A 234 14.39 -2.12 -1.76
C VAL A 234 13.97 -3.03 -2.90
N GLU A 235 13.82 -4.32 -2.63
CA GLU A 235 13.31 -5.26 -3.62
C GLU A 235 11.79 -5.18 -3.66
N VAL A 236 11.26 -5.02 -4.86
CA VAL A 236 9.82 -4.92 -5.12
C VAL A 236 9.43 -6.09 -6.00
N GLU A 237 8.57 -6.96 -5.49
CA GLU A 237 7.90 -7.98 -6.30
C GLU A 237 6.53 -7.44 -6.71
N ASN A 238 6.31 -7.29 -8.01
CA ASN A 238 5.05 -6.83 -8.57
C ASN A 238 4.59 -7.75 -9.70
N PHE A 239 3.41 -8.34 -9.58
CA PHE A 239 2.88 -9.36 -10.49
C PHE A 239 3.88 -10.50 -10.77
N GLY A 240 4.58 -10.95 -9.72
CA GLY A 240 5.61 -12.00 -9.79
C GLY A 240 6.90 -11.60 -10.52
N LYS A 241 7.07 -10.30 -10.84
CA LYS A 241 8.32 -9.75 -11.37
C LYS A 241 9.01 -8.94 -10.29
N THR A 242 10.28 -9.24 -10.06
CA THR A 242 11.11 -8.51 -9.10
C THR A 242 11.91 -7.42 -9.81
N HIS A 243 11.95 -6.23 -9.22
CA HIS A 243 12.90 -5.18 -9.55
C HIS A 243 13.35 -4.46 -8.28
N THR A 244 14.48 -3.75 -8.37
CA THR A 244 15.02 -2.99 -7.24
C THR A 244 14.61 -1.52 -7.36
N ALA A 245 14.04 -0.96 -6.30
CA ALA A 245 13.94 0.48 -6.11
C ALA A 245 15.19 0.98 -5.37
N VAL A 246 15.90 1.95 -5.94
CA VAL A 246 17.15 2.48 -5.40
C VAL A 246 16.93 3.91 -4.91
N PHE A 247 17.04 4.09 -3.60
CA PHE A 247 16.91 5.37 -2.92
C PHE A 247 18.29 5.98 -2.72
N ARG A 248 18.46 7.23 -3.15
CA ARG A 248 19.68 8.01 -2.92
C ARG A 248 19.41 9.12 -1.93
N LEU A 249 20.19 9.12 -0.85
CA LEU A 249 20.08 10.08 0.23
C LEU A 249 21.37 10.89 0.37
N ARG A 250 21.24 12.16 0.76
CA ARG A 250 22.37 13.02 1.15
C ARG A 250 21.87 14.19 1.99
N GLY A 251 22.79 14.92 2.60
CA GLY A 251 22.46 16.17 3.30
C GLY A 251 21.85 17.21 2.37
N ASP A 252 20.68 17.76 2.74
CA ASP A 252 20.06 18.88 2.02
C ASP A 252 20.72 20.20 2.41
N ALA A 253 21.76 20.59 1.66
CA ALA A 253 22.52 21.82 1.90
C ALA A 253 21.70 23.13 1.77
N THR A 254 20.44 23.07 1.31
CA THR A 254 19.53 24.23 1.32
C THR A 254 18.91 24.49 2.69
N ARG A 255 19.07 23.56 3.64
CA ARG A 255 18.55 23.63 5.00
C ARG A 255 19.69 23.74 6.03
N PRO A 256 19.43 24.34 7.21
CA PRO A 256 20.38 24.35 8.31
C PRO A 256 20.85 22.94 8.67
N ASP A 257 22.15 22.77 8.96
CA ASP A 257 22.81 21.51 9.34
C ASP A 257 22.78 20.38 8.28
N ALA A 258 22.25 20.68 7.08
CA ALA A 258 22.14 19.77 5.96
C ALA A 258 21.57 18.40 6.39
N PRO A 259 20.31 18.32 6.82
CA PRO A 259 19.73 17.08 7.30
C PRO A 259 19.68 16.06 6.17
N LEU A 260 19.88 14.79 6.49
CA LEU A 260 19.81 13.71 5.50
C LEU A 260 18.39 13.62 4.91
N ARG A 261 18.29 13.62 3.57
CA ARG A 261 17.03 13.55 2.83
C ARG A 261 17.17 12.71 1.57
N ILE A 262 16.07 12.10 1.12
CA ILE A 262 15.95 11.45 -0.18
C ILE A 262 15.97 12.54 -1.26
N PHE A 263 16.92 12.46 -2.18
CA PHE A 263 17.04 13.39 -3.32
C PHE A 263 16.92 12.70 -4.67
N ARG A 264 16.78 11.37 -4.67
CA ARG A 264 16.47 10.61 -5.88
C ARG A 264 15.94 9.23 -5.53
N ILE A 265 15.01 8.75 -6.35
CA ILE A 265 14.57 7.35 -6.41
C ILE A 265 14.77 6.85 -7.84
N GLU A 266 15.29 5.64 -8.01
CA GLU A 266 15.55 5.01 -9.30
C GLU A 266 14.81 3.66 -9.35
N HIS A 267 14.18 3.37 -10.48
CA HIS A 267 13.58 2.09 -10.80
C HIS A 267 14.10 1.63 -12.17
N ASP A 268 13.74 0.41 -12.56
CA ASP A 268 14.08 -0.12 -13.88
C ASP A 268 13.53 0.78 -15.00
N GLY A 269 14.45 1.49 -15.67
CA GLY A 269 14.16 2.31 -16.84
C GLY A 269 13.75 3.76 -16.55
N TRP A 270 13.64 4.18 -15.28
CA TRP A 270 13.34 5.58 -14.96
C TRP A 270 13.86 6.02 -13.58
N SER A 271 13.95 7.34 -13.38
CA SER A 271 14.34 7.91 -12.09
C SER A 271 13.61 9.21 -11.82
N TYR A 272 13.49 9.54 -10.53
CA TYR A 272 12.83 10.73 -10.06
C TYR A 272 13.73 11.50 -9.07
N PRO A 273 13.97 12.81 -9.28
CA PRO A 273 14.73 13.65 -8.36
C PRO A 273 13.93 14.20 -7.18
#